data_AF-A0A849RZC2-F1
#
_entry.id   AF-A0A849RZC2-F1
#
_cell.length_a   1.000
_cell.length_b   1.000
_cell.length_c   1.000
_cell.angle_alpha   90.00
_cell.angle_beta   90.00
_cell.angle_gamma   90.00
#
_symmetry.space_group_name_H-M   'P 1'
#
loop_
_entity.id
_entity.type
_entity.pdbx_description
1 polymer ?
#
loop_
_entity_poly.entity_id
_entity_poly.type
_entity_poly.pdbx_seq_one_letter_code
_entity_poly.pdbx_strand_id
1 'polypeptide(L)'
;MNTFTDVYNKASEVLKNQLFLKEWDDFLKTTLAAPSFFTAKGFDNAKKDLPDKIRRKISTDAGVGVGTSKTQGTVIYNAAVNSDSSGVLAERAATLKMLKHLHLVLQKGGQQVWVYSPPKMDTKWVFDEITGSDATVKARLDREEEIFSNEEKLWMSDALQLSLKIAEDTKVKLAGAATSDATKAVVRKWFLDEDSTDTDLNNAITTLSAGFNKIAIACNNNTLVFTDYADWRSKRNRFFGGAIPGGEGGGFPVIYLEGAFTRLTGNSGKKWLCAETIIHEMSHHELSTEDHKYDSDGLKPSKAALPYAKAIANADSWGYFAIDLAGYLSATDSLNVLK
;
A
#
# COMPACT_ATOMS: atom_id res chain seq x y z
N MET A 1 16.47 -6.66 3.55
CA MET A 1 15.82 -5.44 3.02
C MET A 1 14.89 -4.88 4.07
N ASN A 2 14.65 -3.57 4.10
CA ASN A 2 13.86 -2.93 5.16
C ASN A 2 12.50 -2.41 4.65
N THR A 3 12.39 -2.08 3.37
CA THR A 3 11.17 -1.50 2.78
C THR A 3 10.81 -2.15 1.45
N PHE A 4 9.58 -1.92 0.97
CA PHE A 4 9.20 -2.30 -0.38
C PHE A 4 10.07 -1.61 -1.44
N THR A 5 10.46 -0.35 -1.22
CA THR A 5 11.34 0.39 -2.13
C THR A 5 12.70 -0.28 -2.30
N ASP A 6 13.24 -0.94 -1.28
CA ASP A 6 14.47 -1.75 -1.42
C ASP A 6 14.25 -2.94 -2.38
N VAL A 7 13.13 -3.64 -2.25
CA VAL A 7 12.74 -4.77 -3.12
C VAL A 7 12.54 -4.29 -4.55
N TYR A 8 11.84 -3.17 -4.72
CA TYR A 8 11.59 -2.51 -5.99
C TYR A 8 12.89 -2.15 -6.70
N ASN A 9 13.81 -1.48 -6.00
CA ASN A 9 15.10 -1.06 -6.54
C ASN A 9 15.97 -2.26 -6.89
N LYS A 10 15.99 -3.30 -6.05
CA LYS A 10 16.76 -4.51 -6.34
C LYS A 10 16.24 -5.25 -7.57
N ALA A 11 14.93 -5.40 -7.72
CA ALA A 11 14.33 -6.00 -8.92
C ALA A 11 14.65 -5.19 -10.19
N SER A 12 14.60 -3.85 -10.10
CA SER A 12 15.00 -2.93 -11.17
C SER A 12 16.45 -3.13 -11.58
N GLU A 13 17.37 -3.21 -10.62
CA GLU A 13 18.80 -3.44 -10.83
C GLU A 13 19.05 -4.78 -11.52
N VAL A 14 18.43 -5.86 -11.04
CA VAL A 14 18.59 -7.21 -11.59
C VAL A 14 18.14 -7.27 -13.04
N LEU A 15 16.97 -6.71 -13.38
CA LEU A 15 16.48 -6.69 -14.76
C LEU A 15 17.39 -5.91 -15.71
N LYS A 16 18.00 -4.82 -15.23
CA LYS A 16 18.88 -3.96 -16.03
C LYS A 16 20.25 -4.59 -16.25
N ASN A 17 20.81 -5.23 -15.22
CA ASN A 17 22.23 -5.53 -15.16
C ASN A 17 22.57 -7.02 -15.28
N GLN A 18 21.59 -7.92 -15.10
CA GLN A 18 21.80 -9.37 -15.12
C GLN A 18 21.17 -10.02 -16.37
N LEU A 19 21.63 -11.21 -16.70
CA LEU A 19 21.13 -12.03 -17.81
C LEU A 19 20.31 -13.20 -17.28
N PHE A 20 19.16 -13.45 -17.89
CA PHE A 20 18.34 -14.63 -17.64
C PHE A 20 18.68 -15.74 -18.64
N LEU A 21 18.13 -16.94 -18.48
CA LEU A 21 18.19 -17.97 -19.52
C LEU A 21 17.78 -17.35 -20.86
N LYS A 22 18.50 -17.65 -21.95
CA LYS A 22 18.39 -16.89 -23.22
C LYS A 22 16.94 -16.59 -23.65
N GLU A 23 16.07 -17.59 -23.67
CA GLU A 23 14.65 -17.43 -24.03
C GLU A 23 13.85 -16.54 -23.07
N TRP A 24 14.21 -16.54 -21.79
CA TRP A 24 13.65 -15.64 -20.77
C TRP A 24 14.23 -14.24 -20.88
N ASP A 25 15.52 -14.11 -21.19
CA ASP A 25 16.15 -12.81 -21.38
C ASP A 25 15.55 -12.09 -22.60
N ASP A 26 15.42 -12.79 -23.73
CA ASP A 26 14.75 -12.29 -24.94
C ASP A 26 13.28 -11.92 -24.66
N PHE A 27 12.56 -12.73 -23.88
CA PHE A 27 11.20 -12.41 -23.46
C PHE A 27 11.14 -11.16 -22.56
N LEU A 28 11.95 -11.09 -21.50
CA LEU A 28 11.91 -9.99 -20.54
C LEU A 28 12.38 -8.68 -21.17
N LYS A 29 13.49 -8.69 -21.92
CA LYS A 29 14.14 -7.47 -22.40
C LYS A 29 13.63 -7.02 -23.76
N THR A 30 13.44 -7.94 -24.69
CA THR A 30 13.02 -7.60 -26.05
C THR A 30 11.50 -7.58 -26.18
N THR A 31 10.80 -8.59 -25.64
CA THR A 31 9.33 -8.68 -25.78
C THR A 31 8.59 -7.79 -24.78
N LEU A 32 9.04 -7.74 -23.53
CA LEU A 32 8.36 -7.00 -22.46
C LEU A 32 8.99 -5.64 -22.14
N ALA A 33 10.23 -5.38 -22.59
CA ALA A 33 11.00 -4.21 -22.19
C ALA A 33 11.06 -4.00 -20.66
N ALA A 34 11.13 -5.11 -19.91
CA ALA A 34 11.07 -5.16 -18.45
C ALA A 34 12.10 -4.27 -17.72
N PRO A 35 13.33 -4.04 -18.23
CA PRO A 35 14.27 -3.11 -17.59
C PRO A 35 13.75 -1.67 -17.42
N SER A 36 12.75 -1.28 -18.22
CA SER A 36 12.12 0.05 -18.18
C SER A 36 10.73 0.05 -17.51
N PHE A 37 10.33 -1.07 -16.90
CA PHE A 37 9.08 -1.16 -16.14
C PHE A 37 9.17 -0.44 -14.79
N PHE A 38 10.35 -0.49 -14.16
CA PHE A 38 10.62 0.20 -12.90
C PHE A 38 11.16 1.61 -13.19
N THR A 39 10.34 2.64 -12.95
CA THR A 39 10.67 4.05 -13.14
C THR A 39 10.98 4.75 -11.81
N ALA A 40 11.53 5.96 -11.87
CA ALA A 40 11.75 6.78 -10.67
C ALA A 40 10.45 7.23 -9.96
N LYS A 41 9.29 6.96 -10.54
CA LYS A 41 7.98 7.33 -10.00
C LYS A 41 7.08 6.11 -9.79
N GLY A 42 7.62 4.89 -9.76
CA GLY A 42 6.85 3.64 -9.65
C GLY A 42 6.73 2.90 -10.98
N PHE A 43 5.69 2.08 -11.15
CA PHE A 43 5.57 1.20 -12.31
C PHE A 43 5.13 1.93 -13.59
N ASP A 44 5.71 1.56 -14.73
CA ASP A 44 5.33 2.13 -16.03
C ASP A 44 3.96 1.59 -16.49
N ASN A 45 2.98 2.48 -16.55
CA ASN A 45 1.62 2.20 -17.03
C ASN A 45 1.59 1.67 -18.47
N ALA A 46 2.52 2.08 -19.35
CA ALA A 46 2.59 1.55 -20.72
C ALA A 46 2.94 0.05 -20.75
N LYS A 47 3.50 -0.47 -19.65
CA LYS A 47 3.93 -1.86 -19.48
C LYS A 47 3.10 -2.57 -18.40
N LYS A 48 1.90 -2.08 -18.11
CA LYS A 48 1.07 -2.58 -17.01
C LYS A 48 0.73 -4.07 -17.06
N ASP A 49 0.68 -4.66 -18.25
CA ASP A 49 0.39 -6.09 -18.44
C ASP A 49 1.62 -6.98 -18.22
N LEU A 50 2.79 -6.42 -17.90
CA LEU A 50 4.04 -7.17 -17.74
C LEU A 50 3.94 -8.26 -16.66
N PRO A 51 3.46 -7.98 -15.42
CA PRO A 51 3.29 -9.03 -14.41
C PRO A 51 2.40 -10.18 -14.89
N ASP A 52 1.31 -9.86 -15.59
CA ASP A 52 0.39 -10.86 -16.14
C ASP A 52 1.03 -11.71 -17.24
N LYS A 53 1.81 -11.09 -18.12
CA LYS A 53 2.55 -11.80 -19.17
C LYS A 53 3.61 -12.73 -18.56
N ILE A 54 4.30 -12.30 -17.49
CA ILE A 54 5.24 -13.14 -16.74
C ILE A 54 4.50 -14.30 -16.07
N ARG A 55 3.41 -14.04 -15.34
CA ARG A 55 2.57 -15.09 -14.73
C ARG A 55 2.12 -16.14 -15.76
N ARG A 56 1.62 -15.70 -16.91
CA ARG A 56 1.20 -16.58 -18.01
C ARG A 56 2.36 -17.41 -18.55
N LYS A 57 3.52 -16.80 -18.82
CA LYS A 57 4.69 -17.54 -19.30
C LYS A 57 5.14 -18.61 -18.30
N ILE A 58 5.20 -18.27 -17.01
CA ILE A 58 5.52 -19.24 -15.94
C ILE A 58 4.54 -20.41 -15.96
N SER A 59 3.23 -20.13 -16.04
CA SER A 59 2.19 -21.16 -16.08
C SER A 59 2.25 -22.03 -17.33
N THR A 60 2.54 -21.44 -18.50
CA THR A 60 2.67 -22.18 -19.76
C THR A 60 3.89 -23.10 -19.75
N ASP A 61 5.05 -22.58 -19.34
CA ASP A 61 6.31 -23.32 -19.30
C ASP A 61 6.30 -24.41 -18.21
N ALA A 62 5.41 -24.30 -17.22
CA ALA A 62 5.17 -25.34 -16.21
C ALA A 62 4.43 -26.56 -16.78
N GLY A 63 3.81 -26.43 -17.96
CA GLY A 63 3.22 -27.55 -18.70
C GLY A 63 1.90 -28.05 -18.13
N VAL A 64 0.82 -27.29 -18.32
CA VAL A 64 -0.57 -27.77 -18.09
C VAL A 64 -1.01 -28.80 -19.17
N GLY A 65 -0.08 -29.62 -19.69
CA GLY A 65 -0.28 -30.63 -20.74
C GLY A 65 0.57 -31.89 -20.50
N VAL A 66 0.07 -33.05 -20.94
CA VAL A 66 0.50 -34.40 -20.56
C VAL A 66 2.00 -34.67 -20.82
N GLY A 67 2.73 -35.08 -19.77
CA GLY A 67 4.09 -35.63 -19.83
C GLY A 67 5.13 -34.78 -19.10
N THR A 68 5.26 -34.98 -17.78
CA THR A 68 6.12 -34.25 -16.81
C THR A 68 5.79 -32.77 -16.62
N SER A 69 4.74 -32.48 -15.83
CA SER A 69 4.49 -31.13 -15.32
C SER A 69 5.67 -30.68 -14.44
N LYS A 70 6.24 -29.51 -14.76
CA LYS A 70 7.23 -28.84 -13.90
C LYS A 70 6.47 -27.97 -12.90
N THR A 71 6.99 -27.84 -11.70
CA THR A 71 6.46 -26.85 -10.76
C THR A 71 6.79 -25.43 -11.24
N GLN A 72 5.96 -24.45 -10.90
CA GLN A 72 6.19 -23.07 -11.34
C GLN A 72 7.49 -22.49 -10.78
N GLY A 73 7.89 -22.87 -9.57
CA GLY A 73 9.18 -22.52 -8.98
C GLY A 73 10.36 -23.19 -9.70
N THR A 74 10.19 -24.41 -10.24
CA THR A 74 11.20 -25.01 -11.14
C THR A 74 11.37 -24.19 -12.42
N VAL A 75 10.27 -23.68 -13.00
CA VAL A 75 10.33 -22.79 -14.17
C VAL A 75 11.07 -21.51 -13.83
N ILE A 76 10.72 -20.84 -12.73
CA ILE A 76 11.39 -19.61 -12.28
C ILE A 76 12.88 -19.86 -12.02
N TYR A 77 13.23 -20.97 -11.37
CA TYR A 77 14.61 -21.35 -11.12
C TYR A 77 15.39 -21.49 -12.43
N ASN A 78 14.87 -22.28 -13.37
CA ASN A 78 15.54 -22.53 -14.65
C ASN A 78 15.67 -21.24 -15.48
N ALA A 79 14.66 -20.37 -15.44
CA ALA A 79 14.72 -19.05 -16.07
C ALA A 79 15.87 -18.17 -15.54
N ALA A 80 16.28 -18.38 -14.29
CA ALA A 80 17.38 -17.66 -13.64
C ALA A 80 18.77 -18.29 -13.85
N VAL A 81 18.85 -19.51 -14.39
CA VAL A 81 20.12 -20.20 -14.68
C VAL A 81 20.76 -19.60 -15.92
N ASN A 82 21.83 -18.83 -15.71
CA ASN A 82 22.70 -18.33 -16.77
C ASN A 82 24.12 -18.14 -16.18
N SER A 83 25.11 -18.85 -16.73
CA SER A 83 26.52 -18.78 -16.30
C SER A 83 27.22 -17.50 -16.70
N ASP A 84 26.73 -16.82 -17.73
CA ASP A 84 27.32 -15.61 -18.30
C ASP A 84 26.76 -14.35 -17.63
N SER A 85 25.74 -14.50 -16.79
CA SER A 85 25.17 -13.41 -16.01
C SER A 85 26.10 -12.96 -14.89
N SER A 86 26.21 -11.65 -14.72
CA SER A 86 26.67 -11.05 -13.46
C SER A 86 25.68 -11.36 -12.32
N GLY A 87 26.12 -11.24 -11.06
CA GLY A 87 25.28 -11.43 -9.88
C GLY A 87 24.85 -12.89 -9.62
N VAL A 88 23.97 -13.09 -8.64
CA VAL A 88 23.61 -14.44 -8.16
C VAL A 88 22.24 -14.91 -8.68
N LEU A 89 22.13 -16.21 -8.97
CA LEU A 89 20.90 -16.84 -9.47
C LEU A 89 19.68 -16.53 -8.59
N ALA A 90 19.87 -16.54 -7.27
CA ALA A 90 18.84 -16.25 -6.29
C ALA A 90 18.15 -14.90 -6.53
N GLU A 91 18.89 -13.85 -6.88
CA GLU A 91 18.35 -12.52 -7.15
C GLU A 91 17.49 -12.49 -8.41
N ARG A 92 17.92 -13.19 -9.47
CA ARG A 92 17.13 -13.34 -10.71
C ARG A 92 15.84 -14.09 -10.45
N ALA A 93 15.91 -15.18 -9.70
CA ALA A 93 14.73 -15.96 -9.32
C ALA A 93 13.77 -15.15 -8.42
N ALA A 94 14.30 -14.43 -7.43
CA ALA A 94 13.52 -13.53 -6.57
C ALA A 94 12.84 -12.41 -7.37
N THR A 95 13.52 -11.86 -8.38
CA THR A 95 12.96 -10.84 -9.28
C THR A 95 11.75 -11.36 -10.05
N LEU A 96 11.86 -12.55 -10.64
CA LEU A 96 10.74 -13.20 -11.33
C LEU A 96 9.60 -13.53 -10.36
N LYS A 97 9.92 -13.97 -9.14
CA LYS A 97 8.93 -14.25 -8.09
C LYS A 97 8.21 -12.99 -7.63
N MET A 98 8.93 -11.87 -7.46
CA MET A 98 8.36 -10.56 -7.15
C MET A 98 7.36 -10.12 -8.21
N LEU A 99 7.78 -10.13 -9.49
CA LEU A 99 6.93 -9.73 -10.62
C LEU A 99 5.72 -10.64 -10.79
N LYS A 100 5.86 -11.93 -10.51
CA LYS A 100 4.76 -12.89 -10.54
C LYS A 100 3.67 -12.56 -9.51
N HIS A 101 4.04 -12.05 -8.34
CA HIS A 101 3.15 -11.70 -7.23
C HIS A 101 2.80 -10.21 -7.18
N LEU A 102 3.10 -9.48 -8.24
CA LEU A 102 2.69 -8.09 -8.44
C LEU A 102 1.43 -8.05 -9.32
N HIS A 103 0.44 -7.26 -8.90
CA HIS A 103 -0.84 -7.15 -9.60
C HIS A 103 -1.20 -5.69 -9.82
N LEU A 104 -1.59 -5.33 -11.04
CA LEU A 104 -2.44 -4.16 -11.24
C LEU A 104 -3.89 -4.61 -11.01
N VAL A 105 -4.46 -4.23 -9.86
CA VAL A 105 -5.80 -4.67 -9.45
C VAL A 105 -6.89 -3.81 -10.07
N LEU A 106 -6.66 -2.51 -10.14
CA LEU A 106 -7.59 -1.56 -10.74
C LEU A 106 -6.82 -0.49 -11.50
N GLN A 107 -7.40 -0.07 -12.62
CA GLN A 107 -7.09 1.19 -13.27
C GLN A 107 -8.40 1.89 -13.62
N LYS A 108 -8.62 3.08 -13.05
CA LYS A 108 -9.83 3.87 -13.27
C LYS A 108 -9.48 5.35 -13.31
N GLY A 109 -9.72 5.98 -14.47
CA GLY A 109 -9.28 7.37 -14.69
C GLY A 109 -7.77 7.49 -14.49
N GLY A 110 -7.35 8.45 -13.66
CA GLY A 110 -5.94 8.65 -13.29
C GLY A 110 -5.42 7.71 -12.20
N GLN A 111 -6.28 6.94 -11.53
CA GLN A 111 -5.88 6.09 -10.40
C GLN A 111 -5.46 4.69 -10.86
N GLN A 112 -4.35 4.19 -10.30
CA GLN A 112 -3.94 2.79 -10.43
C GLN A 112 -3.64 2.19 -9.07
N VAL A 113 -4.07 0.95 -8.86
CA VAL A 113 -3.85 0.22 -7.61
C VAL A 113 -2.95 -0.96 -7.89
N TRP A 114 -1.66 -0.81 -7.56
CA TRP A 114 -0.72 -1.90 -7.59
C TRP A 114 -0.75 -2.62 -6.24
N VAL A 115 -0.78 -3.95 -6.26
CA VAL A 115 -0.67 -4.77 -5.06
C VAL A 115 0.47 -5.76 -5.22
N TYR A 116 1.47 -5.67 -4.35
CA TYR A 116 2.46 -6.74 -4.19
C TYR A 116 2.00 -7.68 -3.08
N SER A 117 1.71 -8.92 -3.47
CA SER A 117 1.09 -9.93 -2.60
C SER A 117 1.97 -11.17 -2.53
N PRO A 118 3.07 -11.14 -1.74
CA PRO A 118 4.02 -12.24 -1.65
C PRO A 118 3.36 -13.53 -1.12
N PRO A 119 4.05 -14.68 -1.25
CA PRO A 119 3.58 -15.92 -0.67
C PRO A 119 3.32 -15.80 0.84
N LYS A 120 2.17 -16.28 1.30
CA LYS A 120 1.71 -16.20 2.69
C LYS A 120 2.65 -16.85 3.71
N MET A 121 3.42 -17.85 3.29
CA MET A 121 4.40 -18.53 4.14
C MET A 121 5.74 -17.80 4.27
N ASP A 122 5.97 -16.76 3.47
CA ASP A 122 7.21 -16.00 3.52
C ASP A 122 7.22 -15.13 4.78
N THR A 123 8.36 -15.09 5.47
CA THR A 123 8.56 -14.32 6.71
C THR A 123 9.43 -13.07 6.51
N LYS A 124 10.07 -12.96 5.35
CA LYS A 124 10.95 -11.86 4.95
C LYS A 124 10.62 -11.39 3.53
N TRP A 125 11.27 -10.32 3.09
CA TRP A 125 11.20 -9.89 1.70
C TRP A 125 11.71 -10.98 0.75
N VAL A 126 11.17 -11.03 -0.47
CA VAL A 126 11.43 -12.12 -1.43
C VAL A 126 12.91 -12.35 -1.73
N PHE A 127 13.74 -11.32 -1.79
CA PHE A 127 15.19 -11.47 -1.99
C PHE A 127 15.91 -12.06 -0.77
N ASP A 128 15.36 -11.86 0.44
CA ASP A 128 15.86 -12.46 1.68
C ASP A 128 15.29 -13.88 1.89
N GLU A 129 14.13 -14.17 1.31
CA GLU A 129 13.51 -15.50 1.29
C GLU A 129 14.16 -16.43 0.27
N ILE A 130 14.50 -15.99 -0.94
CA ILE A 130 15.06 -16.89 -1.96
C ILE A 130 16.57 -17.05 -1.75
N THR A 131 16.96 -18.01 -0.90
CA THR A 131 18.36 -18.31 -0.57
C THR A 131 18.53 -19.77 -0.12
N GLY A 132 19.77 -20.27 -0.07
CA GLY A 132 20.12 -21.64 0.33
C GLY A 132 20.47 -22.55 -0.84
N SER A 133 20.32 -23.87 -0.65
CA SER A 133 20.56 -24.87 -1.69
C SER A 133 19.52 -24.79 -2.82
N ASP A 134 19.85 -25.30 -4.01
CA ASP A 134 18.94 -25.39 -5.16
C ASP A 134 17.56 -25.97 -4.81
N ALA A 135 17.54 -27.03 -4.00
CA ALA A 135 16.31 -27.66 -3.54
C ALA A 135 15.49 -26.71 -2.65
N THR A 136 16.16 -25.97 -1.76
CA THR A 136 15.52 -24.97 -0.87
C THR A 136 14.96 -23.81 -1.68
N VAL A 137 15.74 -23.28 -2.62
CA VAL A 137 15.35 -22.19 -3.51
C VAL A 137 14.12 -22.60 -4.32
N LYS A 138 14.13 -23.76 -4.98
CA LYS A 138 12.97 -24.27 -5.73
C LYS A 138 11.73 -24.43 -4.85
N ALA A 139 11.88 -25.01 -3.66
CA ALA A 139 10.78 -25.19 -2.72
C ALA A 139 10.17 -23.85 -2.26
N ARG A 140 10.97 -22.79 -2.08
CA ARG A 140 10.48 -21.44 -1.76
C ARG A 140 9.81 -20.77 -2.96
N LEU A 141 10.38 -20.92 -4.15
CA LEU A 141 9.78 -20.43 -5.40
C LEU A 141 8.44 -21.11 -5.73
N ASP A 142 8.23 -22.34 -5.26
CA ASP A 142 6.98 -23.10 -5.41
C ASP A 142 5.86 -22.68 -4.45
N ARG A 143 6.10 -21.73 -3.54
CA ARG A 143 5.06 -21.20 -2.65
C ARG A 143 4.14 -20.26 -3.44
N GLU A 144 2.95 -20.72 -3.78
CA GLU A 144 2.04 -19.98 -4.66
C GLU A 144 0.88 -19.28 -3.93
N GLU A 145 0.52 -19.75 -2.73
CA GLU A 145 -0.56 -19.15 -1.95
C GLU A 145 -0.15 -17.76 -1.45
N GLU A 146 -0.84 -16.74 -1.94
CA GLU A 146 -0.54 -15.34 -1.68
C GLU A 146 -1.12 -14.87 -0.35
N ILE A 147 -0.49 -13.86 0.27
CA ILE A 147 -0.92 -13.29 1.54
C ILE A 147 -2.26 -12.55 1.45
N PHE A 148 -2.57 -11.97 0.28
CA PHE A 148 -3.85 -11.34 -0.01
C PHE A 148 -4.63 -12.16 -1.05
N SER A 149 -5.89 -12.46 -0.76
CA SER A 149 -6.81 -13.06 -1.72
C SER A 149 -7.19 -12.07 -2.83
N ASN A 150 -7.78 -12.55 -3.92
CA ASN A 150 -8.30 -11.67 -4.97
C ASN A 150 -9.43 -10.75 -4.45
N GLU A 151 -10.25 -11.23 -3.52
CA GLU A 151 -11.32 -10.45 -2.90
C GLU A 151 -10.74 -9.34 -2.01
N GLU A 152 -9.68 -9.64 -1.25
CA GLU A 152 -9.00 -8.65 -0.42
C GLU A 152 -8.33 -7.57 -1.29
N LYS A 153 -7.69 -7.94 -2.40
CA LYS A 153 -7.12 -7.00 -3.36
C LYS A 153 -8.18 -6.05 -3.94
N LEU A 154 -9.32 -6.59 -4.35
CA LEU A 154 -10.45 -5.78 -4.84
C LEU A 154 -10.98 -4.85 -3.73
N TRP A 155 -11.05 -5.34 -2.50
CA TRP A 155 -11.46 -4.55 -1.35
C TRP A 155 -10.51 -3.38 -1.06
N MET A 156 -9.19 -3.57 -1.18
CA MET A 156 -8.20 -2.49 -1.07
C MET A 156 -8.45 -1.40 -2.11
N SER A 157 -8.73 -1.80 -3.36
CA SER A 157 -9.07 -0.87 -4.45
C SER A 157 -10.37 -0.09 -4.16
N ASP A 158 -11.40 -0.79 -3.68
CA ASP A 158 -12.68 -0.17 -3.31
C ASP A 158 -12.54 0.81 -2.14
N ALA A 159 -11.77 0.44 -1.12
CA ALA A 159 -11.48 1.29 0.03
C ALA A 159 -10.68 2.53 -0.38
N LEU A 160 -9.71 2.41 -1.30
CA LEU A 160 -8.98 3.55 -1.85
C LEU A 160 -9.90 4.50 -2.64
N GLN A 161 -10.84 3.98 -3.44
CA GLN A 161 -11.83 4.83 -4.12
C GLN A 161 -12.71 5.59 -3.12
N LEU A 162 -13.14 4.94 -2.04
CA LEU A 162 -13.89 5.59 -0.98
C LEU A 162 -13.04 6.66 -0.27
N SER A 163 -11.77 6.36 0.00
CA SER A 163 -10.80 7.27 0.61
C SER A 163 -10.61 8.52 -0.24
N LEU A 164 -10.42 8.35 -1.55
CA LEU A 164 -10.34 9.47 -2.50
C LEU A 164 -11.59 10.33 -2.46
N LYS A 165 -12.78 9.72 -2.52
CA LYS A 165 -14.05 10.46 -2.42
C LYS A 165 -14.12 11.27 -1.12
N ILE A 166 -13.79 10.66 0.02
CA ILE A 166 -13.85 11.31 1.33
C ILE A 166 -12.82 12.46 1.41
N ALA A 167 -11.61 12.26 0.91
CA ALA A 167 -10.57 13.29 0.89
C ALA A 167 -10.96 14.48 -0.01
N GLU A 168 -11.54 14.22 -1.19
CA GLU A 168 -12.07 15.25 -2.08
C GLU A 168 -13.25 16.01 -1.44
N ASP A 169 -14.22 15.30 -0.87
CA ASP A 169 -15.37 15.90 -0.15
C ASP A 169 -14.88 16.78 1.01
N THR A 170 -13.87 16.32 1.75
CA THR A 170 -13.26 17.04 2.89
C THR A 170 -12.55 18.30 2.42
N LYS A 171 -11.74 18.20 1.36
CA LYS A 171 -11.07 19.35 0.71
C LYS A 171 -12.09 20.41 0.31
N VAL A 172 -13.19 20.02 -0.34
CA VAL A 172 -14.24 20.96 -0.77
C VAL A 172 -14.92 21.63 0.43
N LYS A 173 -15.25 20.87 1.48
CA LYS A 173 -15.88 21.42 2.70
C LYS A 173 -14.99 22.38 3.48
N LEU A 174 -13.67 22.23 3.35
CA LEU A 174 -12.65 23.10 3.94
C LEU A 174 -12.18 24.21 2.99
N ALA A 175 -12.69 24.27 1.76
CA ALA A 175 -12.27 25.27 0.77
C ALA A 175 -13.03 26.59 0.97
N GLY A 176 -12.27 27.68 1.12
CA GLY A 176 -12.77 29.05 1.01
C GLY A 176 -12.98 29.81 2.32
N ALA A 177 -13.23 31.12 2.18
CA ALA A 177 -13.34 32.08 3.28
C ALA A 177 -14.59 31.89 4.17
N ALA A 178 -15.55 31.05 3.76
CA ALA A 178 -16.82 30.82 4.45
C ALA A 178 -17.04 29.32 4.74
N THR A 179 -16.03 28.66 5.31
CA THR A 179 -16.23 27.31 5.89
C THR A 179 -17.46 27.33 6.80
N SER A 180 -18.42 26.42 6.54
CA SER A 180 -19.71 26.41 7.24
C SER A 180 -19.55 26.18 8.74
N ASP A 181 -20.50 26.66 9.55
CA ASP A 181 -20.49 26.44 11.00
C ASP A 181 -20.57 24.94 11.35
N ALA A 182 -21.27 24.14 10.54
CA ALA A 182 -21.29 22.69 10.68
C ALA A 182 -19.89 22.08 10.49
N THR A 183 -19.16 22.49 9.44
CA THR A 183 -17.78 22.04 9.23
C THR A 183 -16.88 22.50 10.38
N LYS A 184 -16.98 23.76 10.81
CA LYS A 184 -16.21 24.29 11.94
C LYS A 184 -16.48 23.54 13.23
N ALA A 185 -17.72 23.10 13.48
CA ALA A 185 -18.08 22.30 14.64
C ALA A 185 -17.36 20.94 14.62
N VAL A 186 -17.27 20.29 13.45
CA VAL A 186 -16.52 19.04 13.28
C VAL A 186 -15.02 19.27 13.47
N VAL A 187 -14.45 20.36 12.93
CA VAL A 187 -13.02 20.69 13.18
C VAL A 187 -12.77 20.89 14.68
N ARG A 188 -13.63 21.64 15.39
CA ARG A 188 -13.52 21.81 16.84
C ARG A 188 -13.55 20.49 17.58
N LYS A 189 -14.50 19.61 17.22
CA LYS A 189 -14.70 18.29 17.83
C LYS A 189 -13.46 17.39 17.77
N TRP A 190 -12.68 17.44 16.68
CA TRP A 190 -11.55 16.53 16.45
C TRP A 190 -10.18 17.11 16.73
N PHE A 191 -10.04 18.44 16.80
CA PHE A 191 -8.72 19.07 16.92
C PHE A 191 -8.59 20.07 18.06
N LEU A 192 -9.66 20.76 18.48
CA LEU A 192 -9.53 21.88 19.41
C LEU A 192 -9.81 21.45 20.85
N ASP A 193 -8.89 21.81 21.75
CA ASP A 193 -8.99 21.60 23.19
C ASP A 193 -9.57 22.83 23.91
N GLU A 194 -9.57 22.82 25.24
CA GLU A 194 -10.17 23.87 26.08
C GLU A 194 -9.45 25.22 26.00
N ASP A 195 -8.17 25.24 25.61
CA ASP A 195 -7.36 26.46 25.49
C ASP A 195 -7.40 27.03 24.05
N SER A 196 -8.00 26.30 23.12
CA SER A 196 -8.01 26.65 21.70
C SER A 196 -8.89 27.87 21.41
N THR A 197 -8.39 28.74 20.54
CA THR A 197 -9.02 30.00 20.14
C THR A 197 -9.62 29.91 18.73
N ASP A 198 -10.35 30.94 18.31
CA ASP A 198 -10.78 31.05 16.91
C ASP A 198 -9.60 31.17 15.93
N THR A 199 -8.44 31.66 16.39
CA THR A 199 -7.20 31.62 15.61
C THR A 199 -6.74 30.20 15.38
N ASP A 200 -6.77 29.34 16.41
CA ASP A 200 -6.40 27.92 16.29
C ASP A 200 -7.36 27.17 15.37
N LEU A 201 -8.65 27.50 15.41
CA LEU A 201 -9.62 26.95 14.46
C LEU A 201 -9.26 27.31 13.01
N ASN A 202 -8.97 28.57 12.74
CA ASN A 202 -8.62 29.01 11.38
C ASN A 202 -7.31 28.35 10.91
N ASN A 203 -6.32 28.24 11.80
CA ASN A 203 -5.06 27.54 11.52
C ASN A 203 -5.30 26.04 11.23
N ALA A 204 -6.17 25.39 12.01
CA ALA A 204 -6.57 24.00 11.78
C ALA A 204 -7.24 23.84 10.41
N ILE A 205 -8.21 24.69 10.06
CA ILE A 205 -8.89 24.64 8.76
C ILE A 205 -7.88 24.81 7.62
N THR A 206 -6.97 25.78 7.71
CA THR A 206 -5.92 25.97 6.69
C THR A 206 -5.02 24.75 6.56
N THR A 207 -4.57 24.18 7.69
CA THR A 207 -3.71 23.00 7.73
C THR A 207 -4.41 21.78 7.13
N LEU A 208 -5.65 21.52 7.55
CA LEU A 208 -6.46 20.41 7.05
C LEU A 208 -6.77 20.57 5.57
N SER A 209 -7.14 21.77 5.11
CA SER A 209 -7.43 22.03 3.69
C SER A 209 -6.22 21.73 2.80
N ALA A 210 -5.04 22.21 3.19
CA ALA A 210 -3.79 21.91 2.49
C ALA A 210 -3.43 20.42 2.56
N GLY A 211 -3.62 19.78 3.71
CA GLY A 211 -3.31 18.38 3.90
C GLY A 211 -4.23 17.44 3.12
N PHE A 212 -5.55 17.65 3.15
CA PHE A 212 -6.49 16.85 2.37
C PHE A 212 -6.34 17.05 0.87
N ASN A 213 -5.82 18.19 0.41
CA ASN A 213 -5.41 18.34 -0.99
C ASN A 213 -4.28 17.36 -1.34
N LYS A 214 -3.26 17.21 -0.48
CA LYS A 214 -2.18 16.23 -0.70
C LYS A 214 -2.69 14.79 -0.61
N ILE A 215 -3.48 14.46 0.41
CA ILE A 215 -4.07 13.13 0.59
C ILE A 215 -4.94 12.75 -0.63
N ALA A 216 -5.77 13.66 -1.13
CA ALA A 216 -6.58 13.39 -2.33
C ALA A 216 -5.72 13.12 -3.57
N ILE A 217 -4.63 13.88 -3.76
CA ILE A 217 -3.66 13.63 -4.84
C ILE A 217 -3.00 12.26 -4.68
N ALA A 218 -2.57 11.90 -3.47
CA ALA A 218 -1.95 10.61 -3.19
C ALA A 218 -2.92 9.44 -3.40
N CYS A 219 -4.17 9.59 -2.97
CA CYS A 219 -5.23 8.61 -3.21
C CYS A 219 -5.55 8.46 -4.70
N ASN A 220 -5.43 9.53 -5.51
CA ASN A 220 -5.67 9.49 -6.96
C ASN A 220 -4.41 9.17 -7.79
N ASN A 221 -3.34 8.71 -7.15
CA ASN A 221 -2.05 8.46 -7.80
C ASN A 221 -2.13 7.24 -8.75
N ASN A 222 -1.35 7.27 -9.83
CA ASN A 222 -1.22 6.17 -10.80
C ASN A 222 -0.08 5.19 -10.49
N THR A 223 0.65 5.39 -9.40
CA THR A 223 1.81 4.56 -9.04
C THR A 223 1.80 4.10 -7.59
N LEU A 224 0.66 4.26 -6.91
CA LEU A 224 0.45 3.76 -5.55
C LEU A 224 0.59 2.24 -5.48
N VAL A 225 1.30 1.78 -4.46
CA VAL A 225 1.48 0.37 -4.14
C VAL A 225 0.91 0.05 -2.76
N PHE A 226 0.03 -0.95 -2.70
CA PHE A 226 -0.29 -1.67 -1.46
C PHE A 226 0.54 -2.94 -1.35
N THR A 227 1.02 -3.22 -0.15
CA THR A 227 1.67 -4.50 0.18
C THR A 227 1.56 -4.78 1.68
N ASP A 228 2.11 -5.88 2.17
CA ASP A 228 2.26 -6.16 3.59
C ASP A 228 3.65 -5.74 4.10
N TYR A 229 3.79 -5.54 5.41
CA TYR A 229 5.08 -5.30 6.04
C TYR A 229 5.66 -6.62 6.54
N ALA A 230 6.83 -7.00 6.00
CA ALA A 230 7.43 -8.32 6.23
C ALA A 230 7.56 -8.67 7.72
N ASP A 231 7.98 -7.71 8.56
CA ASP A 231 8.15 -7.91 10.00
C ASP A 231 6.82 -8.12 10.75
N TRP A 232 5.71 -7.72 10.16
CA TRP A 232 4.38 -7.81 10.77
C TRP A 232 3.61 -9.06 10.37
N ARG A 233 4.06 -9.83 9.38
CA ARG A 233 3.33 -11.02 8.86
C ARG A 233 2.87 -11.99 9.93
N SER A 234 3.70 -12.27 10.93
CA SER A 234 3.37 -13.17 12.05
C SER A 234 2.27 -12.63 12.98
N LYS A 235 2.01 -11.33 12.94
CA LYS A 235 1.06 -10.58 13.76
C LYS A 235 0.04 -9.81 12.92
N ARG A 236 -0.05 -10.08 11.61
CA ARG A 236 -0.88 -9.32 10.66
C ARG A 236 -2.36 -9.23 11.06
N ASN A 237 -2.85 -10.19 11.84
CA ASN A 237 -4.20 -10.18 12.36
C ASN A 237 -4.47 -9.10 13.42
N ARG A 238 -3.44 -8.37 13.87
CA ARG A 238 -3.52 -7.32 14.89
C ARG A 238 -3.33 -5.92 14.33
N PHE A 239 -2.77 -5.79 13.13
CA PHE A 239 -2.46 -4.51 12.50
C PHE A 239 -3.41 -4.24 11.34
N PHE A 240 -3.77 -2.98 11.15
CA PHE A 240 -4.59 -2.51 10.04
C PHE A 240 -3.71 -2.09 8.86
N GLY A 241 -2.76 -1.20 9.11
CA GLY A 241 -1.81 -0.76 8.11
C GLY A 241 -0.62 -0.04 8.73
N GLY A 242 0.19 0.52 7.86
CA GLY A 242 1.32 1.39 8.20
C GLY A 242 1.81 2.15 6.98
N ALA A 243 2.41 3.30 7.20
CA ALA A 243 3.19 4.02 6.20
C ALA A 243 4.44 4.62 6.85
N ILE A 244 5.52 4.74 6.07
CA ILE A 244 6.70 5.46 6.52
C ILE A 244 6.41 6.97 6.46
N PRO A 245 6.58 7.74 7.55
CA PRO A 245 6.36 9.18 7.53
C PRO A 245 7.23 9.87 6.48
N GLY A 246 6.59 10.64 5.58
CA GLY A 246 7.29 11.29 4.45
C GLY A 246 7.61 10.36 3.27
N GLY A 247 7.19 9.10 3.34
CA GLY A 247 7.41 8.08 2.31
C GLY A 247 8.78 7.41 2.35
N GLU A 248 8.96 6.42 1.49
CA GLU A 248 10.17 5.58 1.48
C GLU A 248 11.32 6.12 0.63
N GLY A 249 11.18 7.32 0.06
CA GLY A 249 12.14 7.91 -0.87
C GLY A 249 12.13 7.32 -2.29
N GLY A 250 11.20 6.40 -2.61
CA GLY A 250 11.07 5.75 -3.92
C GLY A 250 10.40 6.58 -5.02
N GLY A 251 9.84 7.76 -4.69
CA GLY A 251 9.15 8.64 -5.65
C GLY A 251 7.71 8.24 -5.98
N PHE A 252 7.14 7.27 -5.26
CA PHE A 252 5.75 6.83 -5.33
C PHE A 252 5.25 6.39 -3.96
N PRO A 253 3.93 6.47 -3.69
CA PRO A 253 3.40 6.12 -2.39
C PRO A 253 3.34 4.60 -2.19
N VAL A 254 3.80 4.16 -1.02
CA VAL A 254 3.69 2.77 -0.55
C VAL A 254 2.92 2.79 0.77
N ILE A 255 1.84 2.02 0.83
CA ILE A 255 1.07 1.82 2.06
C ILE A 255 1.05 0.33 2.38
N TYR A 256 1.42 0.01 3.61
CA TYR A 256 1.36 -1.34 4.14
C TYR A 256 -0.04 -1.61 4.67
N LEU A 257 -0.72 -2.64 4.18
CA LEU A 257 -2.04 -3.05 4.63
C LEU A 257 -1.98 -4.48 5.17
N GLU A 258 -2.63 -4.72 6.30
CA GLU A 258 -2.48 -5.95 7.07
C GLU A 258 -3.80 -6.71 7.25
N GLY A 259 -3.72 -7.87 7.89
CA GLY A 259 -4.84 -8.78 8.02
C GLY A 259 -6.03 -8.22 8.82
N ALA A 260 -5.85 -7.25 9.73
CA ALA A 260 -7.00 -6.64 10.40
C ALA A 260 -7.82 -5.76 9.44
N PHE A 261 -7.17 -5.08 8.50
CA PHE A 261 -7.83 -4.28 7.46
C PHE A 261 -8.71 -5.15 6.56
N THR A 262 -8.18 -6.26 6.07
CA THR A 262 -8.90 -7.09 5.08
C THR A 262 -10.04 -7.92 5.69
N ARG A 263 -10.01 -8.19 6.99
CA ARG A 263 -11.09 -8.85 7.74
C ARG A 263 -12.39 -8.03 7.83
N LEU A 264 -12.35 -6.76 7.45
CA LEU A 264 -13.53 -5.89 7.40
C LEU A 264 -14.36 -6.05 6.12
N THR A 265 -13.95 -6.94 5.21
CA THR A 265 -14.72 -7.34 4.03
C THR A 265 -16.12 -7.84 4.43
N GLY A 266 -17.18 -7.25 3.86
CA GLY A 266 -18.55 -7.76 3.94
C GLY A 266 -19.41 -7.36 5.16
N ASN A 267 -18.88 -6.66 6.17
CA ASN A 267 -19.64 -6.41 7.41
C ASN A 267 -20.37 -5.04 7.45
N SER A 268 -21.22 -4.79 6.44
CA SER A 268 -22.30 -3.78 6.30
C SER A 268 -22.12 -2.33 6.82
N GLY A 269 -20.91 -1.94 7.23
CA GLY A 269 -20.66 -0.62 7.82
C GLY A 269 -19.23 -0.40 8.29
N LYS A 270 -18.22 -1.14 7.79
CA LYS A 270 -16.81 -0.91 8.13
C LYS A 270 -15.88 -0.69 6.93
N LYS A 271 -16.42 -0.59 5.70
CA LYS A 271 -15.64 -0.09 4.55
C LYS A 271 -15.12 1.32 4.82
N TRP A 272 -15.88 2.14 5.55
CA TRP A 272 -15.41 3.45 5.99
C TRP A 272 -14.20 3.34 6.92
N LEU A 273 -14.08 2.29 7.75
CA LEU A 273 -12.91 2.07 8.61
C LEU A 273 -11.68 1.68 7.79
N CYS A 274 -11.86 0.91 6.71
CA CYS A 274 -10.76 0.71 5.75
C CYS A 274 -10.36 2.03 5.05
N ALA A 275 -11.33 2.88 4.70
CA ALA A 275 -11.02 4.18 4.12
C ALA A 275 -10.35 5.11 5.12
N GLU A 276 -10.78 5.05 6.39
CA GLU A 276 -10.16 5.73 7.53
C GLU A 276 -8.69 5.33 7.65
N THR A 277 -8.39 4.03 7.69
CA THR A 277 -7.02 3.52 7.73
C THR A 277 -6.20 4.07 6.56
N ILE A 278 -6.72 4.05 5.32
CA ILE A 278 -5.97 4.59 4.18
C ILE A 278 -5.72 6.10 4.35
N ILE A 279 -6.68 6.88 4.84
CA ILE A 279 -6.50 8.32 5.09
C ILE A 279 -5.49 8.56 6.21
N HIS A 280 -5.56 7.78 7.29
CA HIS A 280 -4.59 7.75 8.38
C HIS A 280 -3.18 7.54 7.82
N GLU A 281 -2.97 6.46 7.07
CA GLU A 281 -1.64 6.13 6.52
C GLU A 281 -1.16 7.16 5.49
N MET A 282 -2.08 7.72 4.69
CA MET A 282 -1.75 8.81 3.77
C MET A 282 -1.37 10.10 4.50
N SER A 283 -1.90 10.34 5.70
CA SER A 283 -1.49 11.48 6.52
C SER A 283 -0.05 11.31 7.00
N HIS A 284 0.37 10.11 7.41
CA HIS A 284 1.78 9.83 7.71
C HIS A 284 2.65 10.07 6.48
N HIS A 285 2.25 9.50 5.34
CA HIS A 285 3.02 9.60 4.10
C HIS A 285 3.18 11.04 3.61
N GLU A 286 2.09 11.80 3.49
CA GLU A 286 2.08 13.11 2.83
C GLU A 286 2.36 14.30 3.76
N LEU A 287 2.11 14.12 5.06
CA LEU A 287 2.10 15.18 6.06
C LEU A 287 3.00 14.88 7.26
N SER A 288 3.54 13.67 7.37
CA SER A 288 4.36 13.24 8.51
C SER A 288 3.67 13.44 9.84
N THR A 289 2.36 13.14 9.89
CA THR A 289 1.64 12.98 11.16
C THR A 289 2.29 11.88 12.00
N GLU A 290 1.94 11.82 13.28
CA GLU A 290 2.41 10.84 14.25
C GLU A 290 1.23 10.09 14.87
N ASP A 291 1.51 8.92 15.46
CA ASP A 291 0.55 8.17 16.27
C ASP A 291 0.64 8.61 17.73
N HIS A 292 0.19 9.83 18.01
CA HIS A 292 0.17 10.34 19.39
C HIS A 292 -0.86 9.60 20.25
N LYS A 293 -1.97 9.17 19.65
CA LYS A 293 -3.07 8.49 20.33
C LYS A 293 -3.92 7.70 19.35
N TYR A 294 -4.31 6.49 19.74
CA TYR A 294 -5.20 5.65 18.95
C TYR A 294 -6.67 5.79 19.36
N ASP A 295 -7.59 5.43 18.47
CA ASP A 295 -9.03 5.40 18.69
C ASP A 295 -9.44 4.63 19.97
N SER A 296 -8.74 3.54 20.25
CA SER A 296 -8.92 2.68 21.41
C SER A 296 -8.61 3.40 22.73
N ASP A 297 -7.77 4.44 22.71
CA ASP A 297 -7.42 5.28 23.87
C ASP A 297 -8.33 6.52 24.00
N GLY A 298 -9.12 6.83 22.96
CA GLY A 298 -10.01 7.98 22.88
C GLY A 298 -9.35 9.23 22.25
N LEU A 299 -9.92 9.75 21.17
CA LEU A 299 -9.38 10.85 20.36
C LEU A 299 -9.92 12.23 20.73
N LYS A 300 -10.66 12.35 21.84
CA LYS A 300 -11.22 13.63 22.26
C LYS A 300 -10.09 14.62 22.59
N PRO A 301 -9.99 15.76 21.89
CA PRO A 301 -9.00 16.77 22.21
C PRO A 301 -9.21 17.27 23.64
N SER A 302 -8.10 17.38 24.37
CA SER A 302 -8.08 17.96 25.71
C SER A 302 -6.66 18.36 26.06
N LYS A 303 -6.52 19.45 26.81
CA LYS A 303 -5.24 19.98 27.26
C LYS A 303 -4.34 18.92 27.91
N ALA A 304 -4.95 17.99 28.65
CA ALA A 304 -4.23 17.00 29.43
C ALA A 304 -3.76 15.78 28.62
N ALA A 305 -4.58 15.30 27.67
CA ALA A 305 -4.31 14.03 27.00
C ALA A 305 -3.95 14.17 25.52
N LEU A 306 -4.66 15.04 24.80
CA LEU A 306 -4.46 15.26 23.36
C LEU A 306 -4.68 16.76 23.05
N PRO A 307 -3.74 17.63 23.44
CA PRO A 307 -3.86 19.06 23.19
C PRO A 307 -3.84 19.35 21.69
N TYR A 308 -4.31 20.53 21.27
CA TYR A 308 -4.44 20.93 19.86
C TYR A 308 -3.19 20.59 19.02
N ALA A 309 -2.00 20.94 19.52
CA ALA A 309 -0.74 20.68 18.83
C ALA A 309 -0.48 19.20 18.54
N LYS A 310 -0.95 18.29 19.41
CA LYS A 310 -0.90 16.85 19.17
C LYS A 310 -2.07 16.38 18.33
N ALA A 311 -3.29 16.86 18.58
CA ALA A 311 -4.46 16.44 17.81
C ALA A 311 -4.30 16.73 16.31
N ILE A 312 -3.78 17.92 15.95
CA ILE A 312 -3.54 18.30 14.55
C ILE A 312 -2.38 17.54 13.91
N ALA A 313 -1.48 16.97 14.72
CA ALA A 313 -0.39 16.11 14.26
C ALA A 313 -0.73 14.62 14.33
N ASN A 314 -1.88 14.21 14.87
CA ASN A 314 -2.24 12.82 15.12
C ASN A 314 -2.94 12.17 13.92
N ALA A 315 -2.41 11.08 13.38
CA ALA A 315 -2.95 10.46 12.16
C ALA A 315 -4.40 9.96 12.31
N ASP A 316 -4.74 9.31 13.44
CA ASP A 316 -6.12 8.87 13.75
C ASP A 316 -7.10 10.05 13.79
N SER A 317 -6.67 11.21 14.29
CA SER A 317 -7.53 12.40 14.32
C SER A 317 -7.87 12.88 12.91
N TRP A 318 -6.94 12.76 11.95
CA TRP A 318 -7.20 13.08 10.53
C TRP A 318 -8.14 12.08 9.87
N GLY A 319 -7.89 10.78 10.08
CA GLY A 319 -8.73 9.71 9.57
C GLY A 319 -10.18 9.88 10.00
N TYR A 320 -10.42 9.87 11.31
CA TYR A 320 -11.76 9.98 11.87
C TYR A 320 -12.45 11.31 11.59
N PHE A 321 -11.72 12.44 11.59
CA PHE A 321 -12.27 13.72 11.17
C PHE A 321 -12.86 13.66 9.75
N ALA A 322 -12.14 13.07 8.80
CA ALA A 322 -12.59 12.98 7.41
C ALA A 322 -13.85 12.11 7.28
N ILE A 323 -13.86 10.96 7.98
CA ILE A 323 -15.02 10.05 8.01
C ILE A 323 -16.25 10.74 8.59
N ASP A 324 -16.10 11.41 9.74
CA ASP A 324 -17.19 12.12 10.42
C ASP A 324 -17.71 13.28 9.55
N LEU A 325 -16.81 14.09 9.01
CA LEU A 325 -17.18 15.19 8.13
C LEU A 325 -17.90 14.71 6.87
N ALA A 326 -17.53 13.54 6.34
CA ALA A 326 -18.19 12.91 5.19
C ALA A 326 -19.51 12.20 5.55
N GLY A 327 -19.87 12.12 6.84
CA GLY A 327 -21.13 11.54 7.31
C GLY A 327 -21.13 10.02 7.36
N TYR A 328 -19.96 9.37 7.36
CA TYR A 328 -19.86 7.91 7.47
C TYR A 328 -19.76 7.42 8.92
N LEU A 329 -19.39 8.30 9.85
CA LEU A 329 -19.26 7.94 11.26
C LEU A 329 -20.62 8.00 11.95
N SER A 330 -21.07 6.88 12.51
CA SER A 330 -22.32 6.86 13.28
C SER A 330 -22.15 7.62 14.60
N ALA A 331 -23.26 8.08 15.20
CA ALA A 331 -23.21 8.71 16.52
C ALA A 331 -22.61 7.77 17.59
N THR A 332 -22.94 6.48 17.53
CA THR A 332 -22.40 5.46 18.44
C THR A 332 -20.90 5.30 18.26
N ASP A 333 -20.41 5.18 17.03
CA ASP A 333 -18.97 5.05 16.76
C ASP A 333 -18.23 6.32 17.19
N SER A 334 -18.81 7.50 16.90
CA SER A 334 -18.27 8.78 17.33
C SER A 334 -18.13 8.88 18.85
N LEU A 335 -19.09 8.39 19.63
CA LEU A 335 -19.01 8.39 21.09
C LEU A 335 -17.95 7.41 21.61
N ASN A 336 -17.79 6.25 20.95
CA ASN A 336 -16.81 5.25 21.35
C ASN A 336 -15.37 5.75 21.20
N VAL A 337 -15.12 6.51 20.14
CA VAL A 337 -13.77 7.04 19.85
C VAL A 337 -13.51 8.40 20.47
N LEU A 338 -14.52 9.21 20.82
CA LEU A 338 -14.37 10.51 21.51
C LEU A 338 -14.65 10.42 23.02
N LYS A 339 -14.07 9.42 23.67
CA LYS A 339 -14.20 9.19 25.12
C LYS A 339 -13.19 9.95 25.95
#